data_AF-M1ZV64-F1
#
_entry.id   AF-M1ZV64-F1
#
_cell.length_a   1.000
_cell.length_b   1.000
_cell.length_c   1.000
_cell.angle_alpha   90.00
_cell.angle_beta   90.00
_cell.angle_gamma   90.00
#
_symmetry.space_group_name_H-M   'P 1'
#
loop_
_entity.id
_entity.type
_entity.pdbx_description
1 polymer ?
#
loop_
_entity_poly.entity_id
_entity_poly.type
_entity_poly.pdbx_seq_one_letter_code
_entity_poly.pdbx_strand_id
1 'polypeptide(L)' 'MPKINVSFKQTTKDMKLYDTVKKQEEQSEFIKIALDFYIKYLENADKNG' A
#
# COMPACT_ATOMS: atom_id res chain seq x y z
N MET A 1 -19.46 3.51 -2.44
CA MET A 1 -18.23 2.72 -2.18
C MET A 1 -17.77 3.00 -0.76
N PRO A 2 -17.41 1.97 0.02
CA PRO A 2 -16.73 2.19 1.30
C PRO A 2 -15.41 2.95 1.05
N LYS A 3 -15.10 3.91 1.92
CA LYS A 3 -13.90 4.75 1.82
C LYS A 3 -13.08 4.61 3.09
N ILE A 4 -11.78 4.50 2.92
CA ILE A 4 -10.81 4.50 4.02
C ILE A 4 -10.00 5.80 3.91
N ASN A 5 -9.96 6.57 4.98
CA ASN A 5 -9.09 7.74 5.07
C ASN A 5 -7.75 7.31 5.66
N VAL A 6 -6.66 7.61 4.97
CA VAL A 6 -5.30 7.29 5.41
C VAL A 6 -4.51 8.58 5.54
N SER A 7 -3.81 8.74 6.67
CA SER A 7 -2.90 9.85 6.91
C SER A 7 -1.45 9.33 6.96
N PHE A 8 -0.54 10.06 6.32
CA PHE A 8 0.89 9.77 6.34
C PHE A 8 1.54 10.62 7.43
N LYS A 9 2.40 10.01 8.26
CA LYS A 9 3.17 10.77 9.24
C LYS A 9 4.26 11.56 8.52
N GLN A 10 4.69 12.68 9.10
CA GLN A 10 5.82 13.48 8.57
C GLN A 10 7.18 12.84 8.87
N THR A 11 7.34 11.57 8.52
CA THR A 11 8.63 10.87 8.58
C THR A 11 9.17 10.68 7.17
N THR A 12 10.49 10.59 7.02
CA THR A 12 11.12 10.37 5.72
C THR A 12 10.60 9.10 5.02
N LYS A 13 10.28 8.06 5.79
CA LYS A 13 9.73 6.81 5.26
C LYS A 13 8.31 7.00 4.71
N ASP A 14 7.43 7.59 5.52
CA ASP A 14 6.03 7.79 5.13
C ASP A 14 5.90 8.79 3.97
N MET A 15 6.73 9.82 3.92
CA MET A 15 6.71 10.79 2.82
C MET A 15 7.18 10.16 1.50
N LYS A 16 8.15 9.24 1.52
CA LYS A 16 8.50 8.46 0.33
C LYS A 16 7.32 7.62 -0.18
N LEU A 17 6.54 7.01 0.72
CA LEU A 17 5.34 6.26 0.35
C LEU A 17 4.27 7.19 -0.22
N TYR A 18 4.03 8.33 0.44
CA TYR A 18 3.11 9.36 -0.04
C TYR A 18 3.46 9.82 -1.45
N ASP A 19 4.72 10.20 -1.70
CA ASP A 19 5.18 10.67 -3.00
C ASP A 19 5.04 9.58 -4.08
N THR A 20 5.34 8.33 -3.72
CA THR A 20 5.19 7.18 -4.62
C THR A 20 3.73 7.01 -5.05
N VAL A 21 2.80 7.06 -4.10
CA VAL A 21 1.36 6.98 -4.37
C VAL A 21 0.91 8.19 -5.20
N LYS A 22 1.35 9.40 -4.86
CA LYS A 22 0.93 10.62 -5.54
C LYS A 22 1.36 10.71 -6.99
N LYS A 23 2.47 10.07 -7.37
CA LYS A 23 2.94 9.99 -8.75
C LYS A 23 2.12 9.07 -9.64
N GLN A 24 1.26 8.22 -9.07
CA GLN A 24 0.40 7.34 -9.84
C GLN A 24 -0.84 8.09 -10.33
N GLU A 25 -1.20 7.85 -11.59
CA GLU A 25 -2.44 8.37 -12.20
C GLU A 25 -3.66 7.81 -11.46
N GLU A 26 -3.69 6.50 -11.21
CA GLU A 26 -4.75 5.82 -10.46
C GLU A 26 -4.28 5.39 -9.06
N GLN A 27 -4.20 6.36 -8.15
CA GLN A 27 -3.69 6.17 -6.77
C GLN A 27 -4.38 5.04 -6.01
N SER A 28 -5.72 4.99 -6.11
CA SER A 28 -6.53 3.97 -5.44
C SER A 28 -6.25 2.57 -5.98
N GLU A 29 -6.05 2.43 -7.29
CA GLU A 29 -5.81 1.13 -7.92
C GLU A 29 -4.42 0.61 -7.57
N PHE A 30 -3.42 1.51 -7.61
CA PHE A 30 -2.07 1.20 -7.15
C PHE A 30 -2.05 0.67 -5.71
N ILE A 31 -2.76 1.33 -4.78
CA ILE A 31 -2.83 0.90 -3.38
C ILE A 31 -3.49 -0.48 -3.25
N LYS A 32 -4.57 -0.76 -4.00
CA LYS A 32 -5.24 -2.07 -3.97
C LYS A 32 -4.29 -3.19 -4.41
N ILE A 33 -3.56 -2.98 -5.51
CA ILE A 33 -2.59 -3.96 -6.03
C ILE A 33 -1.46 -4.18 -5.01
N ALA A 34 -0.95 -3.12 -4.39
CA ALA A 34 0.10 -3.24 -3.38
C ALA A 34 -0.35 -4.03 -2.15
N LEU A 35 -1.59 -3.83 -1.69
CA LEU A 35 -2.17 -4.60 -0.58
C LEU A 35 -2.40 -6.06 -0.96
N ASP A 36 -2.95 -6.34 -2.14
CA ASP A 36 -3.15 -7.72 -2.63
C ASP A 36 -1.81 -8.47 -2.74
N PHE A 37 -0.78 -7.81 -3.27
CA PHE A 37 0.57 -8.38 -3.32
C PHE A 37 1.11 -8.71 -1.92
N TYR A 38 0.97 -7.79 -0.96
CA TYR A 38 1.45 -8.01 0.40
C TYR A 38 0.70 -9.14 1.11
N ILE A 39 -0.61 -9.25 0.94
CA ILE A 39 -1.42 -10.35 1.50
C ILE A 39 -0.97 -11.68 0.91
N LYS A 40 -0.81 -11.78 -0.42
CA LYS A 40 -0.30 -12.99 -1.08
C LYS A 40 1.10 -13.38 -0.60
N TYR A 41 1.97 -12.39 -0.36
CA TYR A 41 3.30 -12.63 0.19
C TYR A 41 3.20 -13.27 1.59
N LEU A 42 2.34 -12.73 2.47
CA LEU A 42 2.13 -13.28 3.81
C LEU A 42 1.57 -14.71 3.76
N GLU A 43 0.53 -14.95 2.95
CA GLU A 43 -0.08 -16.28 2.79
C GLU A 43 0.93 -17.34 2.28
N ASN A 44 1.89 -16.94 1.45
CA ASN A 44 2.94 -17.82 0.96
C ASN A 44 4.09 -17.99 1.95
N ALA A 45 4.37 -16.98 2.78
CA ALA A 45 5.35 -17.09 3.86
C ALA A 45 4.86 -18.08 4.93
N ASP A 46 3.58 -18.02 5.28
CA ASP A 46 2.96 -18.90 6.29
C ASP A 46 2.87 -20.37 5.84
N LYS A 47 2.80 -20.64 4.52
CA LYS A 47 2.79 -22.01 3.97
C LYS A 47 4.17 -22.68 3.91
N ASN A 48 5.24 -21.91 4.08
CA ASN A 48 6.62 -22.40 4.07
C ASN A 48 7.23 -22.45 5.49
N GLY A 49 6.41 -22.28 6.53
CA GLY A 49 6.77 -22.40 7.95
C GLY A 49 6.30 -23.70 8.58
#